data_AF-A0A210VTG1-F1
#
_entry.id   AF-A0A210VTG1-F1
#
_cell.length_a   1.000
_cell.length_b   1.000
_cell.length_c   1.000
_cell.angle_alpha   90.00
_cell.angle_beta   90.00
_cell.angle_gamma   90.00
#
_symmetry.space_group_name_H-M   'P 1'
#
loop_
_entity.id
_entity.type
_entity.pdbx_description
1 polymer ?
#
loop_
_entity_poly.entity_id
_entity_poly.type
_entity_poly.pdbx_seq_one_letter_code
_entity_poly.pdbx_strand_id
1 'polypeptide(L)'
;MSERPKPLPDETAAAPRPRPAPRKVIPIADASADSPLFESRRKIQPRSITGRFTHWRWAMVWLTQLFFYGIPWLQIHGRQALLFDLEQRRFYVFGWLLYPQDFIYLAVLLIVSALALFLFTTVAGRLWCGFSCPQTVYTELFMWVERRLEGDRSARLRLDGSGWGAEKIARRGGKHALWLLISLWTGLTFVGYFVPIRSLLPEVLALTGAWQIFWVLFYALATYGNAGFLREQVCKHMCP
;
A
#
# COMPACT_ATOMS: atom_id res chain seq x y z
N MET A 1 -37.01 4.74 -81.50
CA MET A 1 -37.18 5.29 -80.13
C MET A 1 -35.98 4.85 -79.32
N SER A 2 -35.06 5.78 -79.06
CA SER A 2 -33.78 5.55 -78.39
C SER A 2 -33.93 5.84 -76.91
N GLU A 3 -33.99 4.82 -76.07
CA GLU A 3 -34.00 4.99 -74.61
C GLU A 3 -32.58 5.36 -74.13
N ARG A 4 -32.49 6.49 -73.43
CA ARG A 4 -31.25 7.03 -72.86
C ARG A 4 -31.04 6.40 -71.47
N PRO A 5 -29.86 5.87 -71.12
CA PRO A 5 -29.64 5.32 -69.79
C PRO A 5 -29.59 6.43 -68.72
N LYS A 6 -30.19 6.13 -67.58
CA LYS A 6 -30.29 6.98 -66.38
C LYS A 6 -28.89 7.20 -65.77
N PRO A 7 -28.47 8.44 -65.46
CA PRO A 7 -27.18 8.68 -64.82
C PRO A 7 -27.19 8.19 -63.36
N LEU A 8 -26.08 7.58 -62.94
CA LEU A 8 -25.84 7.15 -61.56
C LEU A 8 -25.73 8.36 -60.61
N PRO A 9 -26.20 8.25 -59.36
CA PRO A 9 -26.11 9.33 -58.39
C PRO A 9 -24.66 9.59 -57.97
N ASP A 10 -24.35 10.88 -57.89
CA ASP A 10 -23.07 11.50 -57.54
C ASP A 10 -22.56 11.02 -56.17
N GLU A 11 -21.40 10.37 -56.14
CA GLU A 11 -20.74 9.84 -54.92
C GLU A 11 -20.00 10.95 -54.16
N THR A 12 -20.65 12.10 -53.99
CA THR A 12 -20.00 13.30 -53.44
C THR A 12 -20.81 13.93 -52.31
N ALA A 13 -21.07 13.17 -51.24
CA ALA A 13 -21.57 13.73 -49.98
C ALA A 13 -21.13 12.91 -48.75
N ALA A 14 -19.84 12.63 -48.62
CA ALA A 14 -19.28 12.20 -47.34
C ALA A 14 -19.28 13.41 -46.37
N ALA A 15 -20.04 13.30 -45.28
CA ALA A 15 -20.10 14.32 -44.24
C ALA A 15 -18.68 14.66 -43.72
N PRO A 16 -18.37 15.95 -43.45
CA PRO A 16 -17.06 16.35 -42.98
C PRO A 16 -16.76 15.69 -41.62
N ARG A 17 -15.65 14.96 -41.56
CA ARG A 17 -15.17 14.32 -40.32
C ARG A 17 -14.96 15.40 -39.25
N PRO A 18 -15.40 15.18 -37.99
CA PRO A 18 -15.21 16.16 -36.92
C PRO A 18 -13.72 16.47 -36.74
N ARG A 19 -13.38 17.76 -36.69
CA ARG A 19 -11.99 18.22 -36.51
C ARG A 19 -11.44 17.64 -35.19
N PRO A 20 -10.23 17.05 -35.19
CA PRO A 20 -9.62 16.57 -33.96
C PRO A 20 -9.44 17.74 -33.01
N ALA A 21 -9.86 17.55 -31.74
CA ALA A 21 -9.70 18.56 -30.70
C ALA A 21 -8.22 18.98 -30.59
N PRO A 22 -7.91 20.27 -30.38
CA PRO A 22 -6.54 20.75 -30.33
C PRO A 22 -5.78 19.99 -29.23
N ARG A 23 -4.69 19.33 -29.65
CA ARG A 23 -3.80 18.59 -28.74
C ARG A 23 -3.24 19.60 -27.73
N LYS A 24 -3.59 19.45 -26.46
CA LYS A 24 -3.06 20.28 -25.38
C LYS A 24 -1.55 20.04 -25.30
N VAL A 25 -0.77 20.93 -25.92
CA VAL A 25 0.69 20.95 -25.80
C VAL A 25 0.99 21.45 -24.39
N ILE A 26 1.54 20.56 -23.56
CA ILE A 26 2.04 20.94 -22.24
C ILE A 26 3.43 21.52 -22.50
N PRO A 27 3.66 22.82 -22.25
CA PRO A 27 4.99 23.39 -22.41
C PRO A 27 5.95 22.67 -21.44
N ILE A 28 7.05 22.15 -21.99
CA ILE A 28 8.16 21.64 -21.20
C ILE A 28 8.93 22.89 -20.78
N ALA A 29 8.64 23.39 -19.57
CA ALA A 29 9.42 24.46 -18.98
C ALA A 29 10.69 23.84 -18.40
N ASP A 30 11.86 24.36 -18.78
CA ASP A 30 13.11 24.05 -18.12
C ASP A 30 13.00 24.47 -16.65
N ALA A 31 13.34 23.55 -15.74
CA ALA A 31 13.34 23.81 -14.31
C ALA A 31 14.36 24.94 -14.03
N SER A 32 13.88 26.17 -13.87
CA SER A 32 14.70 27.28 -13.45
C SER A 32 15.34 26.95 -12.09
N ALA A 33 16.56 27.46 -11.87
CA ALA A 33 17.38 27.24 -10.68
C ALA A 33 16.71 27.70 -9.36
N ASP A 34 15.56 28.38 -9.43
CA ASP A 34 14.71 28.81 -8.30
C ASP A 34 13.50 27.91 -8.07
N SER A 35 13.49 26.69 -8.63
CA SER A 35 12.48 25.69 -8.27
C SER A 35 12.67 25.33 -6.79
N PRO A 36 11.64 25.48 -5.93
CA PRO A 36 11.79 25.11 -4.53
C PRO A 36 12.23 23.66 -4.44
N LEU A 37 13.25 23.37 -3.63
CA LEU A 37 13.75 22.01 -3.37
C LEU A 37 12.64 21.06 -2.85
N PHE A 38 11.49 21.62 -2.46
CA PHE A 38 10.29 20.91 -2.04
C PHE A 38 9.04 21.42 -2.76
N GLU A 39 8.51 20.64 -3.71
CA GLU A 39 7.19 20.89 -4.30
C GLU A 39 6.11 20.35 -3.37
N SER A 40 5.23 21.23 -2.87
CA SER A 40 4.12 20.79 -2.01
C SER A 40 3.19 19.85 -2.80
N ARG A 41 3.05 18.64 -2.26
CA ARG A 41 2.26 17.55 -2.85
C ARG A 41 0.84 18.02 -3.17
N ARG A 42 0.46 17.97 -4.45
CA ARG A 42 -0.96 17.99 -4.85
C ARG A 42 -1.62 16.68 -4.42
N LYS A 43 -2.71 16.75 -3.66
CA LYS A 43 -3.48 15.58 -3.24
C LYS A 43 -4.03 14.84 -4.47
N ILE A 44 -3.46 13.69 -4.79
CA ILE A 44 -3.91 12.86 -5.90
C ILE A 44 -5.06 11.98 -5.41
N GLN A 45 -6.19 12.06 -6.09
CA GLN A 45 -7.36 11.21 -5.85
C GLN A 45 -7.40 10.12 -6.94
N PRO A 46 -6.79 8.93 -6.72
CA PRO A 46 -6.72 7.90 -7.75
C PRO A 46 -8.10 7.29 -8.02
N ARG A 47 -8.32 6.91 -9.29
CA ARG A 47 -9.52 6.19 -9.73
C ARG A 47 -9.32 4.70 -9.49
N SER A 48 -10.36 4.01 -9.04
CA SER A 48 -10.39 2.55 -8.95
C SER A 48 -10.44 1.93 -10.36
N ILE A 49 -9.67 0.87 -10.56
CA ILE A 49 -9.70 0.05 -11.78
C ILE A 49 -10.06 -1.39 -11.42
N THR A 50 -10.91 -2.02 -12.21
CA THR A 50 -11.28 -3.43 -12.08
C THR A 50 -10.58 -4.24 -13.16
N GLY A 51 -10.16 -5.47 -12.84
CA GLY A 51 -9.46 -6.33 -13.78
C GLY A 51 -8.72 -7.48 -13.10
N ARG A 52 -8.26 -8.45 -13.91
CA ARG A 52 -7.57 -9.66 -13.43
C ARG A 52 -6.38 -9.33 -12.52
N PHE A 53 -5.53 -8.39 -12.92
CA PHE A 53 -4.36 -7.99 -12.11
C PHE A 53 -4.74 -7.30 -10.80
N THR A 54 -5.86 -6.58 -10.75
CA THR A 54 -6.38 -6.02 -9.49
C THR A 54 -6.81 -7.14 -8.55
N HIS A 55 -7.47 -8.20 -9.05
CA HIS A 55 -7.83 -9.36 -8.22
C HIS A 55 -6.59 -10.08 -7.68
N TRP A 56 -5.57 -10.30 -8.52
CA TRP A 56 -4.30 -10.87 -8.07
C TRP A 56 -3.60 -10.01 -7.02
N ARG A 57 -3.61 -8.69 -7.18
CA ARG A 57 -3.06 -7.77 -6.17
C ARG A 57 -3.78 -7.93 -4.84
N TRP A 58 -5.11 -7.98 -4.84
CA TRP A 58 -5.88 -8.20 -3.63
C TRP A 58 -5.64 -9.57 -3.01
N ALA A 59 -5.47 -10.62 -3.81
CA ALA A 59 -5.10 -11.94 -3.31
C ALA A 59 -3.75 -11.89 -2.58
N MET A 60 -2.76 -11.17 -3.14
CA MET A 60 -1.45 -10.99 -2.49
C MET A 60 -1.52 -10.11 -1.24
N VAL A 61 -2.33 -9.06 -1.24
CA VAL A 61 -2.62 -8.25 -0.05
C VAL A 61 -3.18 -9.13 1.06
N TRP A 62 -4.20 -9.94 0.77
CA TRP A 62 -4.78 -10.83 1.78
C TRP A 62 -3.80 -11.91 2.24
N LEU A 63 -3.05 -12.52 1.33
CA LEU A 63 -2.07 -13.55 1.67
C LEU A 63 -0.96 -13.01 2.58
N THR A 64 -0.35 -11.89 2.19
CA THR A 64 0.71 -11.23 2.98
C THR A 64 0.17 -10.77 4.33
N GLN A 65 -1.05 -10.24 4.38
CA GLN A 65 -1.64 -9.76 5.62
C GLN A 65 -2.06 -10.89 6.57
N LEU A 66 -2.60 -11.99 6.03
CA LEU A 66 -2.94 -13.18 6.81
C LEU A 66 -1.68 -13.83 7.37
N PHE A 67 -0.61 -13.92 6.57
CA PHE A 67 0.68 -14.39 7.06
C PHE A 67 1.21 -13.46 8.17
N PHE A 68 1.30 -12.16 7.89
CA PHE A 68 1.87 -11.20 8.83
C PHE A 68 1.10 -11.13 10.16
N TYR A 69 -0.23 -11.10 10.12
CA TYR A 69 -1.04 -11.06 11.34
C TYR A 69 -1.25 -12.42 11.99
N GLY A 70 -1.23 -13.51 11.23
CA GLY A 70 -1.53 -14.85 11.74
C GLY A 70 -0.33 -15.53 12.41
N ILE A 71 0.87 -15.35 11.88
CA ILE A 71 2.06 -16.09 12.32
C ILE A 71 2.37 -15.92 13.82
N PRO A 72 2.31 -14.73 14.43
CA PRO A 72 2.60 -14.58 15.86
C PRO A 72 1.63 -15.35 16.76
N TRP A 73 0.41 -15.62 16.28
CA TRP A 73 -0.62 -16.32 17.06
C TRP A 73 -0.48 -17.84 16.99
N LEU A 74 0.18 -18.35 15.95
CA LEU A 74 0.42 -19.78 15.79
C LEU A 74 1.39 -20.28 16.85
N GLN A 75 1.05 -21.41 17.44
CA GLN A 75 1.85 -22.08 18.46
C GLN A 75 2.29 -23.44 17.92
N ILE A 76 3.59 -23.70 17.95
CA ILE A 76 4.20 -24.97 17.54
C ILE A 76 4.90 -25.53 18.78
N HIS A 77 4.51 -26.73 19.21
CA HIS A 77 5.02 -27.38 20.42
C HIS A 77 4.95 -26.52 21.70
N GLY A 78 3.87 -25.74 21.86
CA GLY A 78 3.66 -24.88 23.03
C GLY A 78 4.49 -23.59 23.05
N ARG A 79 5.16 -23.25 21.94
CA ARG A 79 5.90 -21.99 21.75
C ARG A 79 5.39 -21.25 20.53
N GLN A 80 5.56 -19.93 20.52
CA GLN A 80 5.18 -19.09 19.38
C GLN A 80 5.96 -19.51 18.12
N ALA A 81 5.26 -19.62 16.99
CA ALA A 81 5.82 -20.14 15.74
C ALA A 81 6.98 -19.29 15.21
N LEU A 82 6.86 -17.96 15.26
CA LEU A 82 7.94 -17.05 14.93
C LEU A 82 8.10 -16.03 16.06
N LEU A 83 9.23 -16.09 16.77
CA LEU A 83 9.56 -15.19 17.86
C LEU A 83 11.07 -14.90 17.84
N PHE A 84 11.42 -13.63 17.71
CA PHE A 84 12.78 -13.13 17.76
C PHE A 84 13.07 -12.54 19.14
N ASP A 85 13.46 -13.40 20.08
CA ASP A 85 13.77 -12.98 21.46
C ASP A 85 15.17 -12.36 21.50
N LEU A 86 15.20 -11.02 21.53
CA LEU A 86 16.43 -10.23 21.59
C LEU A 86 17.07 -10.25 22.97
N GLU A 87 16.30 -10.47 24.03
CA GLU A 87 16.79 -10.46 25.41
C GLU A 87 17.61 -11.73 25.69
N GLN A 88 17.06 -12.89 25.32
CA GLN A 88 17.75 -14.17 25.47
C GLN A 88 18.61 -14.54 24.26
N ARG A 89 18.58 -13.72 23.19
CA ARG A 89 19.25 -13.95 21.91
C ARG A 89 18.90 -15.30 21.30
N ARG A 90 17.62 -15.67 21.39
CA ARG A 90 17.06 -16.94 20.88
C ARG A 90 16.05 -16.63 19.80
N PHE A 91 16.21 -17.27 18.64
CA PHE A 91 15.27 -17.08 17.54
C PHE A 91 14.48 -18.37 17.34
N TYR A 92 13.17 -18.30 17.56
CA TYR A 92 12.24 -19.40 17.35
C TYR A 92 11.65 -19.25 15.94
N VAL A 93 11.91 -20.21 15.07
CA VAL A 93 11.49 -20.19 13.66
C VAL A 93 10.81 -21.51 13.31
N PHE A 94 9.49 -21.52 13.26
CA PHE A 94 8.65 -22.67 12.91
C PHE A 94 9.02 -23.98 13.64
N GLY A 95 9.27 -23.89 14.95
CA GLY A 95 9.70 -25.03 15.79
C GLY A 95 11.21 -25.22 15.87
N TRP A 96 12.00 -24.54 15.04
CA TRP A 96 13.45 -24.52 15.13
C TRP A 96 13.88 -23.50 16.19
N LEU A 97 14.90 -23.85 16.98
CA LEU A 97 15.51 -22.96 17.96
C LEU A 97 16.93 -22.64 17.48
N LEU A 98 17.14 -21.40 17.05
CA LEU A 98 18.43 -20.91 16.60
C LEU A 98 19.12 -20.16 17.74
N TYR A 99 20.33 -20.59 18.07
CA TYR A 99 21.20 -19.90 19.02
C TYR A 99 22.07 -18.86 18.30
N PRO A 100 22.72 -17.93 19.01
CA PRO A 100 23.57 -16.92 18.39
C PRO A 100 24.69 -17.49 17.51
N GLN A 101 25.20 -18.69 17.82
CA GLN A 101 26.19 -19.40 17.00
C GLN A 101 25.63 -19.88 15.65
N ASP A 102 24.33 -20.14 15.59
CA ASP A 102 23.61 -20.58 14.38
C ASP A 102 23.16 -19.38 13.52
N PHE A 103 23.50 -18.15 13.93
CA PHE A 103 23.17 -16.93 13.20
C PHE A 103 23.75 -16.92 11.78
N ILE A 104 24.79 -17.70 11.51
CA ILE A 104 25.33 -17.87 10.15
C ILE A 104 24.28 -18.40 9.17
N TYR A 105 23.40 -19.32 9.60
CA TYR A 105 22.34 -19.83 8.73
C TYR A 105 21.30 -18.77 8.41
N LEU A 106 20.94 -17.94 9.41
CA LEU A 106 20.04 -16.82 9.21
C LEU A 106 20.67 -15.77 8.28
N ALA A 107 21.95 -15.44 8.47
CA ALA A 107 22.66 -14.50 7.62
C ALA A 107 22.73 -14.99 6.16
N VAL A 108 23.06 -16.26 5.93
CA VAL A 108 23.05 -16.86 4.59
C VAL A 108 21.64 -16.82 3.97
N LEU A 109 20.61 -17.15 4.75
CA LEU A 109 19.22 -17.06 4.31
C LEU A 109 18.84 -15.62 3.89
N LEU A 110 19.25 -14.62 4.67
CA LEU A 110 19.01 -13.21 4.35
C LEU A 110 19.76 -12.78 3.08
N ILE A 111 21.01 -13.22 2.89
CA ILE A 111 21.78 -12.96 1.67
C ILE A 111 21.09 -13.59 0.46
N VAL A 112 20.70 -14.86 0.55
CA VAL A 112 19.98 -15.55 -0.54
C VAL A 112 18.66 -14.85 -0.84
N SER A 113 17.92 -14.43 0.19
CA SER A 113 16.66 -13.68 0.03
C SER A 113 16.86 -12.33 -0.64
N ALA A 114 17.92 -11.60 -0.27
CA ALA A 114 18.28 -10.33 -0.90
C ALA A 114 18.66 -10.52 -2.37
N LEU A 115 19.53 -11.49 -2.67
CA LEU A 115 19.93 -11.83 -4.04
C LEU A 115 18.73 -12.29 -4.88
N ALA A 116 17.83 -13.10 -4.32
CA ALA A 116 16.60 -13.53 -4.98
C ALA A 116 15.67 -12.34 -5.26
N LEU A 117 15.54 -11.40 -4.33
CA LEU A 117 14.75 -10.18 -4.53
C LEU A 117 15.34 -9.32 -5.65
N PHE A 118 16.67 -9.14 -5.69
CA PHE A 118 17.36 -8.41 -6.76
C PHE A 118 17.23 -9.12 -8.11
N LEU A 119 17.40 -10.44 -8.15
CA LEU A 119 17.20 -11.22 -9.37
C LEU A 119 15.75 -11.10 -9.87
N PHE A 120 14.78 -11.17 -8.98
CA PHE A 120 13.37 -11.00 -9.34
C PHE A 120 13.07 -9.60 -9.85
N THR A 121 13.63 -8.55 -9.24
CA THR A 121 13.43 -7.17 -9.73
C THR A 121 14.16 -6.89 -11.04
N THR A 122 15.31 -7.51 -11.31
CA THR A 122 16.00 -7.36 -12.61
C THR A 122 15.27 -8.09 -13.73
N VAL A 123 14.75 -9.29 -13.48
CA VAL A 123 14.05 -10.11 -14.49
C VAL A 123 12.60 -9.65 -14.70
N ALA A 124 11.87 -9.40 -13.61
CA ALA A 124 10.43 -9.19 -13.61
C ALA A 124 10.05 -7.70 -13.38
N GLY A 125 11.02 -6.81 -13.19
CA GLY A 125 10.81 -5.38 -12.98
C GLY A 125 10.12 -5.07 -11.63
N ARG A 126 9.16 -4.15 -11.65
CA ARG A 126 8.46 -3.66 -10.44
C ARG A 126 7.33 -4.57 -9.95
N LEU A 127 7.32 -5.86 -10.31
CA LEU A 127 6.30 -6.82 -9.89
C LEU A 127 6.23 -6.94 -8.36
N TRP A 128 7.39 -7.05 -7.68
CA TRP A 128 7.44 -7.08 -6.21
C TRP A 128 6.80 -5.83 -5.60
N CYS A 129 7.24 -4.66 -6.07
CA CYS A 129 6.74 -3.38 -5.62
C CYS A 129 5.23 -3.21 -5.88
N GLY A 130 4.68 -3.80 -6.93
CA GLY A 130 3.26 -3.68 -7.29
C GLY A 130 2.31 -4.66 -6.60
N PHE A 131 2.81 -5.77 -6.05
CA PHE A 131 1.96 -6.85 -5.53
C PHE A 131 2.21 -7.24 -4.07
N SER A 132 3.44 -7.12 -3.57
CA SER A 132 3.81 -7.69 -2.26
C SER A 132 4.58 -6.73 -1.36
N CYS A 133 5.13 -5.63 -1.89
CA CYS A 133 5.84 -4.65 -1.08
C CYS A 133 4.94 -4.09 0.04
N PRO A 134 5.40 -4.04 1.31
CA PRO A 134 4.60 -3.57 2.43
C PRO A 134 3.98 -2.19 2.19
N GLN A 135 4.75 -1.27 1.58
CA GLN A 135 4.25 0.08 1.26
C GLN A 135 3.01 0.04 0.36
N THR A 136 3.01 -0.81 -0.66
CA THR A 136 1.88 -0.98 -1.58
C THR A 136 0.71 -1.67 -0.90
N VAL A 137 0.97 -2.72 -0.11
CA VAL A 137 -0.06 -3.47 0.62
C VAL A 137 -0.85 -2.54 1.56
N TYR A 138 -0.14 -1.80 2.42
CA TYR A 138 -0.79 -0.88 3.37
C TYR A 138 -1.42 0.33 2.66
N THR A 139 -0.79 0.89 1.63
CA THR A 139 -1.39 1.99 0.86
C THR A 139 -2.69 1.55 0.18
N GLU A 140 -2.72 0.38 -0.45
CA GLU A 140 -3.94 -0.16 -1.08
C GLU A 140 -5.03 -0.43 -0.05
N LEU A 141 -4.69 -0.97 1.12
CA LEU A 141 -5.62 -1.18 2.22
C LEU A 141 -6.21 0.15 2.71
N PHE A 142 -5.38 1.18 2.91
CA PHE A 142 -5.83 2.50 3.35
C PHE A 142 -6.70 3.20 2.30
N MET A 143 -6.33 3.09 1.02
CA MET A 143 -7.10 3.60 -0.10
C MET A 143 -8.42 2.85 -0.28
N TRP A 144 -8.47 1.57 0.06
CA TRP A 144 -9.71 0.80 0.08
C TRP A 144 -10.65 1.26 1.19
N VAL A 145 -10.13 1.47 2.40
CA VAL A 145 -10.87 2.07 3.52
C VAL A 145 -11.42 3.45 3.14
N GLU A 146 -10.57 4.30 2.56
CA GLU A 146 -10.96 5.65 2.11
C GLU A 146 -12.07 5.58 1.07
N ARG A 147 -11.98 4.68 0.09
CA ARG A 147 -13.04 4.44 -0.90
C ARG A 147 -14.34 3.96 -0.27
N ARG A 148 -14.27 3.08 0.74
CA ARG A 148 -15.47 2.50 1.37
C ARG A 148 -16.27 3.53 2.17
N LEU A 149 -15.60 4.52 2.75
CA LEU A 149 -16.20 5.54 3.61
C LEU A 149 -16.49 6.86 2.88
N GLU A 150 -15.58 7.32 2.01
CA GLU A 150 -15.73 8.59 1.28
C GLU A 150 -16.24 8.41 -0.16
N GLY A 151 -16.29 7.18 -0.67
CA GLY A 151 -16.79 6.85 -2.01
C GLY A 151 -15.74 6.95 -3.11
N ASP A 152 -16.22 6.96 -4.36
CA ASP A 152 -15.38 7.07 -5.56
C ASP A 152 -14.72 8.45 -5.70
N ARG A 153 -13.80 8.57 -6.68
CA ARG A 153 -13.02 9.80 -6.92
C ARG A 153 -13.89 11.06 -6.99
N SER A 154 -15.03 11.02 -7.68
CA SER A 154 -15.94 12.16 -7.81
C SER A 154 -16.59 12.54 -6.48
N ALA A 155 -17.01 11.56 -5.68
CA ALA A 155 -17.56 11.79 -4.34
C ALA A 155 -16.52 12.41 -3.42
N ARG A 156 -15.26 11.93 -3.46
CA ARG A 156 -14.16 12.49 -2.66
C ARG A 156 -13.81 13.92 -3.05
N LEU A 157 -13.80 14.24 -4.35
CA LEU A 157 -13.59 15.61 -4.82
C LEU A 157 -14.73 16.55 -4.38
N ARG A 158 -15.99 16.09 -4.43
CA ARG A 158 -17.14 16.85 -3.93
C ARG A 158 -17.06 17.05 -2.41
N LEU A 159 -16.65 16.03 -1.66
CA LEU A 159 -16.48 16.09 -0.20
C LEU A 159 -15.30 16.98 0.21
N ASP A 160 -14.23 17.00 -0.59
CA ASP A 160 -13.10 17.90 -0.39
C ASP A 160 -13.53 19.37 -0.57
N GLY A 161 -14.38 19.65 -1.58
CA GLY A 161 -14.93 20.98 -1.85
C GLY A 161 -16.14 21.42 -1.01
N SER A 162 -16.78 20.52 -0.25
CA SER A 162 -17.92 20.87 0.61
C SER A 162 -17.47 21.51 1.94
N GLY A 163 -18.36 22.28 2.57
CA GLY A 163 -18.13 22.84 3.91
C GLY A 163 -17.98 21.77 5.00
N TRP A 164 -17.56 22.18 6.20
CA TRP A 164 -17.46 21.29 7.37
C TRP A 164 -18.85 20.95 7.93
N GLY A 165 -19.53 19.98 7.29
CA GLY A 165 -20.79 19.42 7.77
C GLY A 165 -20.60 18.12 8.56
N ALA A 166 -21.66 17.69 9.27
CA ALA A 166 -21.66 16.44 10.05
C ALA A 166 -21.29 15.20 9.22
N GLU A 167 -21.78 15.12 7.98
CA GLU A 167 -21.42 14.04 7.05
C GLU A 167 -19.90 14.01 6.75
N LYS A 168 -19.28 15.17 6.54
CA LYS A 168 -17.85 15.27 6.26
C LYS A 168 -17.02 14.86 7.46
N ILE A 169 -17.42 15.27 8.66
CA ILE A 169 -16.77 14.88 9.90
C ILE A 169 -16.92 13.37 10.14
N ALA A 170 -18.11 12.81 9.95
CA ALA A 170 -18.34 11.37 10.12
C ALA A 170 -17.53 10.53 9.12
N ARG A 171 -17.53 10.90 7.82
CA ARG A 171 -16.78 10.16 6.79
C ARG A 171 -15.27 10.26 6.99
N ARG A 172 -14.74 11.47 7.20
CA ARG A 172 -13.30 11.68 7.40
C ARG A 172 -12.83 11.12 8.75
N GLY A 173 -13.60 11.34 9.81
CA GLY A 173 -13.35 10.81 11.13
C GLY A 173 -13.34 9.29 11.13
N GLY A 174 -14.36 8.66 10.50
CA GLY A 174 -14.42 7.22 10.33
C GLY A 174 -13.22 6.66 9.55
N LYS A 175 -12.77 7.36 8.51
CA LYS A 175 -11.57 6.97 7.76
C LYS A 175 -10.33 6.98 8.64
N HIS A 176 -10.10 8.08 9.35
CA HIS A 176 -8.95 8.20 10.24
C HIS A 176 -9.02 7.21 11.41
N ALA A 177 -10.21 6.97 11.96
CA ALA A 177 -10.41 5.95 12.99
C ALA A 177 -10.03 4.55 12.47
N LEU A 178 -10.49 4.16 11.29
CA LEU A 178 -10.16 2.85 10.73
C LEU A 178 -8.68 2.74 10.32
N TRP A 179 -8.07 3.81 9.80
CA TRP A 179 -6.62 3.86 9.57
C TRP A 179 -5.83 3.70 10.86
N LEU A 180 -6.23 4.38 11.94
CA LEU A 180 -5.59 4.25 13.24
C LEU A 180 -5.74 2.83 13.81
N LEU A 181 -6.92 2.21 13.71
CA LEU A 181 -7.14 0.83 14.14
C LEU A 181 -6.23 -0.15 13.39
N ILE A 182 -6.15 -0.05 12.07
CA ILE A 182 -5.27 -0.90 11.25
C ILE A 182 -3.80 -0.67 11.63
N SER A 183 -3.41 0.60 11.82
CA SER A 183 -2.04 0.95 12.18
C SER A 183 -1.66 0.43 13.57
N LEU A 184 -2.56 0.57 14.54
CA LEU A 184 -2.35 0.09 15.91
C LEU A 184 -2.22 -1.43 15.95
N TRP A 185 -3.08 -2.13 15.22
CA TRP A 185 -2.99 -3.59 15.07
C TRP A 185 -1.68 -4.01 14.36
N THR A 186 -1.24 -3.24 13.38
CA THR A 186 0.05 -3.45 12.69
C THR A 186 1.22 -3.28 13.66
N GLY A 187 1.24 -2.20 14.44
CA GLY A 187 2.27 -1.96 15.45
C GLY A 187 2.30 -3.04 16.52
N LEU A 188 1.13 -3.46 17.01
CA LEU A 188 1.00 -4.57 17.98
C LEU A 188 1.58 -5.87 17.41
N THR A 189 1.20 -6.22 16.19
CA THR A 189 1.68 -7.45 15.54
C THR A 189 3.19 -7.38 15.32
N PHE A 190 3.72 -6.24 14.89
CA PHE A 190 5.14 -6.06 14.64
C PHE A 190 5.96 -6.27 15.93
N VAL A 191 5.56 -5.66 17.03
CA VAL A 191 6.19 -5.89 18.35
C VAL A 191 5.97 -7.33 18.82
N GLY A 192 4.83 -7.94 18.47
CA GLY A 192 4.51 -9.35 18.73
C GLY A 192 5.46 -10.37 18.09
N TYR A 193 6.29 -9.97 17.12
CA TYR A 193 7.37 -10.80 16.61
C TYR A 193 8.61 -10.82 17.51
N PHE A 194 8.75 -9.85 18.43
CA PHE A 194 9.89 -9.73 19.34
C PHE A 194 9.53 -10.03 20.79
N VAL A 195 8.29 -9.74 21.18
CA VAL A 195 7.72 -10.04 22.50
C VAL A 195 6.55 -11.03 22.29
N PRO A 196 6.41 -12.09 23.12
CA PRO A 196 5.32 -13.05 22.96
C PRO A 196 3.95 -12.37 22.86
N ILE A 197 3.22 -12.61 21.75
CA ILE A 197 1.98 -11.87 21.45
C ILE A 197 0.89 -12.06 22.53
N ARG A 198 0.89 -13.24 23.17
CA ARG A 198 -0.10 -13.60 24.20
C ARG A 198 0.10 -12.88 25.53
N SER A 199 1.32 -12.43 25.85
CA SER A 199 1.57 -11.57 27.02
C SER A 199 1.48 -10.09 26.64
N LEU A 200 1.93 -9.74 25.43
CA LEU A 200 1.94 -8.36 24.92
C LEU A 200 0.54 -7.72 24.89
N LEU A 201 -0.48 -8.42 24.38
CA LEU A 201 -1.81 -7.83 24.27
C LEU A 201 -2.42 -7.49 25.65
N PRO A 202 -2.42 -8.38 26.65
CA PRO A 202 -2.81 -8.03 28.02
C PRO A 202 -2.00 -6.89 28.63
N GLU A 203 -0.68 -6.85 28.43
CA GLU A 203 0.21 -5.78 28.92
C GLU A 203 -0.21 -4.42 28.36
N VAL A 204 -0.37 -4.32 27.04
CA VAL A 204 -0.79 -3.08 26.37
C VAL A 204 -2.18 -2.64 26.83
N LEU A 205 -3.13 -3.58 26.99
CA LEU A 205 -4.48 -3.26 27.47
C LEU A 205 -4.52 -2.84 28.93
N ALA A 206 -3.67 -3.43 29.78
CA ALA A 206 -3.51 -3.05 31.18
C ALA A 206 -2.66 -1.80 31.37
N LEU A 207 -2.12 -1.21 30.29
CA LEU A 207 -1.16 -0.11 30.30
C LEU A 207 0.10 -0.43 31.13
N THR A 208 0.47 -1.71 31.18
CA THR A 208 1.69 -2.20 31.81
C THR A 208 2.73 -2.49 30.71
N GLY A 209 4.01 -2.19 30.95
CA GLY A 209 5.05 -2.31 29.92
C GLY A 209 5.19 -1.07 29.01
N ALA A 210 5.60 0.05 29.61
CA ALA A 210 5.78 1.32 28.90
C ALA A 210 6.71 1.22 27.67
N TRP A 211 7.72 0.35 27.72
CA TRP A 211 8.63 0.10 26.61
C TRP A 211 7.94 -0.55 25.41
N GLN A 212 7.15 -1.60 25.66
CA GLN A 212 6.36 -2.29 24.64
C GLN A 212 5.33 -1.34 24.03
N ILE A 213 4.60 -0.61 24.88
CA ILE A 213 3.59 0.37 24.45
C ILE A 213 4.22 1.45 23.56
N PHE A 214 5.39 1.98 23.93
CA PHE A 214 6.11 2.96 23.12
C PHE A 214 6.38 2.42 21.71
N TRP A 215 6.93 1.21 21.58
CA TRP A 215 7.21 0.63 20.26
C TRP A 215 5.96 0.33 19.46
N VAL A 216 4.90 -0.16 20.10
CA VAL A 216 3.61 -0.40 19.44
C VAL A 216 3.07 0.92 18.85
N LEU A 217 3.05 1.98 19.64
CA LEU A 217 2.59 3.30 19.19
C LEU A 217 3.51 3.92 18.15
N PHE A 218 4.83 3.74 18.27
CA PHE A 218 5.80 4.22 17.29
C PHE A 218 5.58 3.56 15.92
N TYR A 219 5.49 2.23 15.87
CA TYR A 219 5.25 1.52 14.60
C TYR A 219 3.85 1.77 14.04
N ALA A 220 2.85 1.95 14.92
CA ALA A 220 1.52 2.38 14.49
C ALA A 220 1.56 3.76 13.85
N LEU A 221 2.21 4.74 14.49
CA LEU A 221 2.35 6.09 13.95
C LEU A 221 3.13 6.09 12.63
N ALA A 222 4.21 5.31 12.54
CA ALA A 222 4.98 5.15 11.31
C ALA A 222 4.13 4.56 10.18
N THR A 223 3.35 3.51 10.46
CA THR A 223 2.43 2.89 9.49
C THR A 223 1.37 3.88 9.03
N TYR A 224 0.75 4.59 9.97
CA TYR A 224 -0.26 5.62 9.72
C TYR A 224 0.29 6.76 8.85
N GLY A 225 1.50 7.25 9.16
CA GLY A 225 2.19 8.28 8.39
C GLY A 225 2.52 7.81 6.96
N ASN A 226 3.16 6.65 6.86
CA ASN A 226 3.68 6.13 5.59
C ASN A 226 2.58 5.76 4.60
N ALA A 227 1.55 5.02 5.04
CA ALA A 227 0.44 4.60 4.18
C ALA A 227 -0.64 5.68 4.04
N GLY A 228 -0.85 6.50 5.07
CA GLY A 228 -1.87 7.55 5.08
C GLY A 228 -1.48 8.78 4.26
N PHE A 229 -0.24 9.27 4.43
CA PHE A 229 0.17 10.58 3.92
C PHE A 229 1.31 10.50 2.90
N LEU A 230 2.37 9.73 3.19
CA LEU A 230 3.54 9.70 2.31
C LEU A 230 3.25 8.92 1.03
N ARG A 231 2.52 7.80 1.10
CA ARG A 231 1.99 7.02 -0.05
C ARG A 231 3.04 6.87 -1.16
N GLU A 232 2.83 7.48 -2.33
CA GLU A 232 3.73 7.41 -3.48
C GLU A 232 5.06 8.18 -3.31
N GLN A 233 5.20 9.08 -2.33
CA GLN A 233 6.50 9.70 -2.04
C GLN A 233 7.51 8.66 -1.58
N VAL A 234 7.07 7.65 -0.81
CA VAL A 234 7.94 6.55 -0.40
C VAL A 234 8.46 5.82 -1.65
N CYS A 235 7.57 5.49 -2.58
CA CYS A 235 7.95 4.82 -3.82
C CYS A 235 8.77 5.69 -4.79
N LYS A 236 8.65 7.03 -4.70
CA LYS A 236 9.37 7.97 -5.56
C LYS A 236 10.77 8.32 -5.04
N HIS A 237 10.93 8.41 -3.72
CA HIS A 237 12.12 8.98 -3.08
C HIS A 237 12.86 8.01 -2.15
N MET A 238 12.19 6.99 -1.60
CA MET A 238 12.81 6.04 -0.66
C MET A 238 13.04 4.67 -1.27
N CYS A 239 12.15 4.23 -2.16
CA CYS A 239 12.34 2.98 -2.88
C CYS A 239 13.44 3.14 -3.96
N PRO A 240 14.30 2.10 -4.14
CA PRO A 240 15.28 2.08 -5.21
C PRO A 240 14.63 2.04 -6.61
#